data_AF-T2IH09-F1
#
_entry.id   AF-T2IH09-F1
#
_cell.length_a   1.000
_cell.length_b   1.000
_cell.length_c   1.000
_cell.angle_alpha   90.00
_cell.angle_beta   90.00
_cell.angle_gamma   90.00
#
_symmetry.space_group_name_H-M   'P 1'
#
loop_
_entity.id
_entity.type
_entity.pdbx_description
1 polymer ?
#
loop_
_entity_poly.entity_id
_entity_poly.type
_entity_poly.pdbx_seq_one_letter_code
_entity_poly.pdbx_strand_id
1 'polypeptide(L)'
;MKFSEGKSYLSKLAIASSIVTINALAIAPSQAMNLIQNGSFENINGTFVNNGAGFMPLGNGSTVIPGWTTTNPFVAWISDSNGFGVRTPFGTFSPDLKTGSNVGGLAQTINIIITVNIDCYHL
;
A
#
# COMPACT_ATOMS: atom_id res chain seq x y z
N MET A 1 30.41 13.43 82.84
CA MET A 1 29.83 14.05 81.63
C MET A 1 30.37 13.35 80.39
N LYS A 2 29.53 12.58 79.70
CA LYS A 2 29.38 12.43 78.24
C LYS A 2 28.38 11.30 78.00
N PHE A 3 27.15 11.68 77.67
CA PHE A 3 26.16 10.79 77.06
C PHE A 3 26.48 10.71 75.56
N SER A 4 26.29 9.54 74.95
CA SER A 4 26.11 9.42 73.51
C SER A 4 25.26 8.21 73.21
N GLU A 5 24.10 8.48 72.64
CA GLU A 5 23.02 7.56 72.32
C GLU A 5 23.27 6.71 71.05
N GLY A 6 22.55 5.58 70.99
CA GLY A 6 21.87 5.15 69.77
C GLY A 6 22.59 4.16 68.86
N LYS A 7 21.97 3.00 68.62
CA LYS A 7 21.03 2.84 67.50
C LYS A 7 20.41 1.43 67.49
N SER A 8 19.09 1.42 67.44
CA SER A 8 18.20 0.28 67.29
C SER A 8 18.47 -0.49 65.99
N TYR A 9 18.63 -1.81 66.10
CA TYR A 9 18.67 -2.74 64.97
C TYR A 9 17.24 -3.08 64.54
N LEU A 10 16.58 -2.15 63.87
CA LEU A 10 15.39 -2.48 63.10
C LEU A 10 15.79 -2.53 61.64
N SER A 11 16.05 -3.74 61.18
CA SER A 11 16.21 -4.10 59.77
C SER A 11 15.04 -3.50 58.98
N LYS A 12 15.37 -2.55 58.11
CA LYS A 12 14.43 -1.99 57.15
C LYS A 12 13.95 -3.13 56.27
N LEU A 13 12.69 -3.56 56.45
CA LEU A 13 11.99 -4.36 55.47
C LEU A 13 11.69 -3.44 54.28
N ALA A 14 12.64 -3.33 53.36
CA ALA A 14 12.40 -2.68 52.09
C ALA A 14 11.46 -3.62 51.30
N ILE A 15 10.19 -3.24 51.24
CA ILE A 15 9.20 -3.88 50.38
C ILE A 15 9.73 -3.75 48.95
N ALA A 16 10.07 -4.87 48.33
CA ALA A 16 10.48 -4.91 46.93
C ALA A 16 9.29 -4.47 46.07
N SER A 17 9.33 -3.22 45.61
CA SER A 17 8.39 -2.70 44.63
C SER A 17 8.59 -3.45 43.33
N SER A 18 7.67 -4.37 43.01
CA SER A 18 7.60 -4.99 41.70
C SER A 18 7.01 -3.96 40.74
N ILE A 19 7.85 -3.31 39.94
CA ILE A 19 7.39 -2.45 38.85
C ILE A 19 6.83 -3.37 37.77
N VAL A 20 5.50 -3.51 37.74
CA VAL A 20 4.81 -4.11 36.59
C VAL A 20 4.85 -3.08 35.47
N THR A 21 5.78 -3.26 34.53
CA THR A 21 5.80 -2.46 33.30
C THR A 21 4.68 -2.97 32.40
N ILE A 22 3.54 -2.27 32.40
CA ILE A 22 2.47 -2.51 31.43
C ILE A 22 2.98 -1.99 30.08
N ASN A 23 3.45 -2.90 29.23
CA ASN A 23 3.73 -2.56 27.83
C ASN A 23 2.39 -2.25 27.16
N ALA A 24 2.06 -0.96 27.05
CA ALA A 24 0.95 -0.53 26.21
C ALA A 24 1.28 -0.95 24.77
N LEU A 25 0.52 -1.91 24.22
CA LEU A 25 0.53 -2.21 22.79
C LEU A 25 0.10 -0.93 22.07
N ALA A 26 1.06 -0.25 21.42
CA ALA A 26 0.76 0.86 20.55
C ALA A 26 -0.12 0.34 19.41
N ILE A 27 -1.42 0.63 19.44
CA ILE A 27 -2.31 0.44 18.30
C ILE A 27 -1.92 1.51 17.28
N ALA A 28 -0.92 1.20 16.45
CA ALA A 28 -0.63 2.03 15.29
C ALA A 28 -1.86 1.99 14.37
N PRO A 29 -2.39 3.14 13.91
CA PRO A 29 -3.45 3.13 12.92
C PRO A 29 -2.95 2.33 11.71
N SER A 30 -3.73 1.36 11.23
CA SER A 30 -3.36 0.62 10.03
C SER A 30 -3.30 1.61 8.87
N GLN A 31 -2.10 1.94 8.41
CA GLN A 31 -1.93 2.66 7.16
C GLN A 31 -2.45 1.73 6.06
N ALA A 32 -3.48 2.15 5.33
CA ALA A 32 -3.92 1.41 4.15
C ALA A 32 -2.74 1.37 3.16
N MET A 33 -2.18 0.19 2.94
CA MET A 33 -1.12 0.02 1.95
C MET A 33 -1.77 0.11 0.55
N ASN A 34 -1.32 1.05 -0.28
CA ASN A 34 -1.70 1.06 -1.68
C ASN A 34 -0.98 -0.08 -2.38
N LEU A 35 -1.75 -1.12 -2.70
CA LEU A 35 -1.27 -2.34 -3.33
C LEU A 35 -1.30 -2.28 -4.85
N ILE A 36 -2.00 -1.29 -5.43
CA ILE A 36 -2.12 -1.16 -6.87
C ILE A 36 -0.82 -0.59 -7.43
N GLN A 37 -0.12 -1.39 -8.22
CA GLN A 37 1.07 -0.91 -8.92
C GLN A 37 0.63 -0.10 -10.14
N ASN A 38 1.21 1.09 -10.30
CA ASN A 38 0.92 1.99 -11.41
C ASN A 38 -0.60 2.24 -11.61
N GLY A 39 -1.33 2.44 -10.51
CA GLY A 39 -2.79 2.61 -10.55
C GLY A 39 -3.27 3.88 -11.26
N SER A 40 -2.39 4.88 -11.41
CA SER A 40 -2.64 6.08 -12.20
C SER A 40 -2.16 5.97 -13.65
N PHE A 41 -1.50 4.87 -14.04
CA PHE A 41 -0.97 4.64 -15.39
C PHE A 41 0.15 5.61 -15.82
N GLU A 42 0.73 6.36 -14.90
CA GLU A 42 1.75 7.38 -15.18
C GLU A 42 3.18 6.82 -15.31
N ASN A 43 3.45 5.65 -14.72
CA ASN A 43 4.76 5.03 -14.87
C ASN A 43 4.87 4.43 -16.28
N ILE A 44 5.59 5.11 -17.17
CA ILE A 44 5.81 4.65 -18.53
C ILE A 44 6.96 3.65 -18.67
N ASN A 45 7.93 3.64 -17.76
CA ASN A 45 9.15 2.83 -17.84
C ASN A 45 9.79 2.74 -19.26
N GLY A 46 9.69 3.81 -20.07
CA GLY A 46 10.16 3.85 -21.46
C GLY A 46 9.40 2.94 -22.46
N THR A 47 8.28 2.35 -22.06
CA THR A 47 7.52 1.37 -22.86
C THR A 47 6.43 1.99 -23.73
N PHE A 48 5.96 3.20 -23.37
CA PHE A 48 4.96 3.91 -24.15
C PHE A 48 5.54 4.39 -25.49
N VAL A 49 4.93 3.98 -26.59
CA VAL A 49 5.28 4.43 -27.94
C VAL A 49 4.05 5.06 -28.60
N ASN A 50 4.07 6.38 -28.72
CA ASN A 50 3.01 7.15 -29.38
C ASN A 50 2.92 6.73 -30.86
N ASN A 51 1.73 6.37 -31.33
CA ASN A 51 1.46 6.02 -32.72
C ASN A 51 1.33 7.23 -33.67
N GLY A 52 1.59 8.45 -33.19
CA GLY A 52 1.43 9.72 -33.90
C GLY A 52 0.12 10.44 -33.59
N ALA A 53 -0.85 9.79 -32.94
CA ALA A 53 -2.14 10.38 -32.56
C ALA A 53 -2.29 10.56 -31.03
N GLY A 54 -1.22 10.35 -30.26
CA GLY A 54 -1.19 10.53 -28.81
C GLY A 54 -1.59 9.29 -28.01
N PHE A 55 -1.64 8.12 -28.63
CA PHE A 55 -1.97 6.86 -27.97
C PHE A 55 -1.13 5.68 -28.48
N MET A 56 -1.19 4.56 -27.76
CA MET A 56 -0.56 3.30 -28.11
C MET A 56 -1.61 2.18 -28.04
N PRO A 57 -1.98 1.54 -29.17
CA PRO A 57 -2.88 0.39 -29.14
C PRO A 57 -2.18 -0.81 -28.54
N LEU A 58 -2.88 -1.57 -27.70
CA LEU A 58 -2.37 -2.75 -27.02
C LEU A 58 -3.16 -3.99 -27.45
N GLY A 59 -2.42 -5.02 -27.87
CA GLY A 59 -2.98 -6.35 -28.16
C GLY A 59 -3.33 -7.12 -26.88
N ASN A 60 -3.94 -8.29 -27.03
CA ASN A 60 -4.24 -9.19 -25.90
C ASN A 60 -2.94 -9.70 -25.23
N GLY A 61 -2.93 -9.81 -23.90
CA GLY A 61 -1.78 -10.28 -23.13
C GLY A 61 -0.57 -9.32 -23.09
N SER A 62 -0.75 -8.08 -23.53
CA SER A 62 0.29 -7.05 -23.49
C SER A 62 0.64 -6.66 -22.05
N THR A 63 1.93 -6.63 -21.75
CA THR A 63 2.50 -6.15 -20.47
C THR A 63 3.21 -4.80 -20.62
N VAL A 64 2.89 -4.05 -21.69
CA VAL A 64 3.53 -2.77 -22.00
C VAL A 64 3.28 -1.77 -20.88
N ILE A 65 2.05 -1.63 -20.38
CA ILE A 65 1.77 -0.77 -19.23
C ILE A 65 2.37 -1.44 -17.98
N PRO A 66 3.38 -0.86 -17.32
CA PRO A 66 4.01 -1.48 -16.15
C PRO A 66 2.99 -1.82 -15.08
N GLY A 67 3.02 -3.07 -14.58
CA GLY A 67 2.11 -3.57 -13.56
C GLY A 67 0.75 -4.07 -14.08
N TRP A 68 0.43 -3.90 -15.37
CA TRP A 68 -0.85 -4.29 -15.94
C TRP A 68 -0.68 -5.25 -17.12
N THR A 69 -1.62 -6.18 -17.26
CA THR A 69 -1.74 -7.06 -18.42
C THR A 69 -3.09 -6.83 -19.09
N THR A 70 -3.12 -6.69 -20.42
CA THR A 70 -4.39 -6.63 -21.15
C THR A 70 -5.07 -7.99 -21.20
N THR A 71 -6.37 -8.03 -20.92
CA THR A 71 -7.16 -9.28 -20.91
C THR A 71 -7.85 -9.58 -22.22
N ASN A 72 -7.94 -8.59 -23.12
CA ASN A 72 -8.52 -8.69 -24.45
C ASN A 72 -7.83 -7.68 -25.38
N PRO A 73 -7.89 -7.88 -26.72
CA PRO A 73 -7.54 -6.81 -27.65
C PRO A 73 -8.54 -5.64 -27.48
N PHE A 74 -8.22 -4.45 -28.00
CA PHE A 74 -9.02 -3.22 -27.87
C PHE A 74 -8.82 -2.40 -26.58
N VAL A 75 -7.56 -2.32 -26.14
CA VAL A 75 -7.10 -1.37 -25.13
C VAL A 75 -6.17 -0.36 -25.80
N ALA A 76 -6.30 0.92 -25.48
CA ALA A 76 -5.31 1.93 -25.83
C ALA A 76 -4.76 2.57 -24.56
N TRP A 77 -3.43 2.71 -24.48
CA TRP A 77 -2.81 3.62 -23.52
C TRP A 77 -2.79 5.00 -24.17
N ILE A 78 -3.51 5.96 -23.61
CA ILE A 78 -3.66 7.30 -24.16
C ILE A 78 -2.85 8.28 -23.32
N SER A 79 -2.18 9.21 -23.98
CA SER A 79 -1.58 10.39 -23.35
C SER A 79 -2.47 11.61 -23.56
N ASP A 80 -2.42 12.58 -22.66
CA ASP A 80 -3.12 13.86 -22.76
C ASP A 80 -2.69 14.72 -23.95
N SER A 81 -1.67 14.33 -24.71
CA SER A 81 -1.35 14.96 -25.99
C SER A 81 -2.22 14.47 -27.16
N ASN A 82 -3.17 13.54 -26.91
CA ASN A 82 -4.02 12.97 -27.94
C ASN A 82 -4.95 14.00 -28.61
N GLY A 83 -5.25 13.72 -29.89
CA GLY A 83 -6.15 14.53 -30.73
C GLY A 83 -7.64 14.33 -30.46
N PHE A 84 -8.03 13.44 -29.52
CA PHE A 84 -9.43 13.15 -29.20
C PHE A 84 -9.99 14.03 -28.09
N GLY A 85 -9.15 14.86 -27.45
CA GLY A 85 -9.55 15.70 -26.33
C GLY A 85 -9.78 14.93 -25.02
N VAL A 86 -9.46 13.63 -24.98
CA VAL A 86 -9.48 12.83 -23.75
C VAL A 86 -8.36 13.32 -22.85
N ARG A 87 -8.65 13.62 -21.58
CA ARG A 87 -7.68 14.09 -20.60
C ARG A 87 -7.94 13.43 -19.25
N THR A 88 -6.89 13.18 -18.48
CA THR A 88 -7.03 12.71 -17.10
C THR A 88 -6.72 13.83 -16.12
N PRO A 89 -7.52 14.03 -15.05
CA PRO A 89 -7.14 14.96 -13.99
C PRO A 89 -6.05 14.40 -13.05
N PHE A 90 -5.62 13.14 -13.26
CA PHE A 90 -4.70 12.42 -12.38
C PHE A 90 -3.30 12.23 -12.98
N GLY A 91 -2.95 13.00 -14.01
CA GLY A 91 -1.63 12.96 -14.64
C GLY A 91 -1.68 13.22 -16.14
N THR A 92 -0.96 12.43 -16.92
CA THR A 92 -0.86 12.53 -18.38
C THR A 92 -1.42 11.32 -19.09
N PHE A 93 -1.51 10.16 -18.43
CA PHE A 93 -1.79 8.90 -19.07
C PHE A 93 -3.06 8.23 -18.53
N SER A 94 -3.82 7.62 -19.42
CA SER A 94 -5.03 6.88 -19.06
C SER A 94 -5.28 5.71 -20.02
N PRO A 95 -5.94 4.64 -19.56
CA PRO A 95 -6.41 3.60 -20.46
C PRO A 95 -7.76 4.00 -21.08
N ASP A 96 -7.89 3.72 -22.37
CA ASP A 96 -9.18 3.70 -23.06
C ASP A 96 -9.55 2.26 -23.40
N LEU A 97 -10.76 1.87 -23.02
CA LEU A 97 -11.28 0.51 -23.13
C LEU A 97 -12.48 0.50 -24.06
N LYS A 98 -12.39 -0.27 -25.15
CA LYS A 98 -13.55 -0.46 -26.02
C LYS A 98 -14.66 -1.20 -25.27
N THR A 99 -15.89 -0.71 -25.42
CA THR A 99 -17.11 -1.34 -24.91
C THR A 99 -17.86 -2.11 -26.02
N GLY A 100 -18.89 -2.89 -25.65
CA GLY A 100 -19.72 -3.67 -26.59
C GLY A 100 -19.21 -5.09 -26.84
N SER A 101 -19.29 -5.60 -28.06
CA SER A 101 -18.72 -6.91 -28.40
C SER A 101 -17.19 -6.85 -28.36
N ASN A 102 -16.56 -7.82 -27.69
CA ASN A 102 -15.12 -7.84 -27.38
C ASN A 102 -14.67 -6.63 -26.56
N VAL A 103 -14.95 -6.69 -25.24
CA VAL A 103 -14.62 -5.63 -24.27
C VAL A 103 -13.13 -5.66 -23.96
N GLY A 104 -12.45 -4.52 -24.12
CA GLY A 104 -11.06 -4.35 -23.70
C GLY A 104 -10.95 -4.37 -22.17
N GLY A 105 -9.83 -4.85 -21.63
CA GLY A 105 -9.65 -4.91 -20.19
C GLY A 105 -8.19 -4.93 -19.76
N LEU A 106 -7.97 -4.54 -18.51
CA LEU A 106 -6.68 -4.55 -17.83
C LEU A 106 -6.81 -5.34 -16.54
N ALA A 107 -5.81 -6.15 -16.24
CA ALA A 107 -5.73 -6.94 -15.02
C ALA A 107 -4.38 -6.76 -14.35
N GLN A 108 -4.41 -6.83 -13.02
CA GLN A 108 -3.26 -6.91 -12.15
C GLN A 108 -3.55 -7.93 -11.05
N THR A 109 -2.58 -8.78 -10.74
CA THR A 109 -2.67 -9.69 -9.59
C THR A 109 -2.11 -8.98 -8.36
N ILE A 110 -2.90 -8.93 -7.30
CA ILE A 110 -2.51 -8.33 -6.02
C ILE A 110 -2.29 -9.46 -5.02
N ASN A 111 -1.07 -9.55 -4.49
CA ASN A 111 -0.73 -10.50 -3.43
C ASN A 111 -0.86 -9.81 -2.07
N ILE A 112 -1.71 -10.35 -1.18
CA ILE A 112 -1.88 -9.85 0.18
C ILE A 112 -1.49 -10.92 1.20
N ILE A 113 -0.87 -10.49 2.30
CA ILE A 113 -0.64 -11.31 3.49
C ILE A 113 -1.62 -10.84 4.55
N ILE A 114 -2.49 -11.75 5.01
CA ILE A 114 -3.44 -11.47 6.09
C ILE A 114 -2.83 -12.04 7.37
N THR A 115 -2.52 -11.15 8.31
CA THR A 115 -2.13 -11.55 9.67
C THR A 115 -3.36 -11.52 10.57
N VAL A 116 -3.73 -12.67 11.15
CA VAL A 116 -4.79 -12.77 12.16
C VAL A 116 -4.14 -12.92 13.52
N ASN A 117 -4.35 -11.96 14.43
CA ASN A 117 -4.06 -12.15 15.85
C ASN A 117 -5.27 -12.82 16.49
N ILE A 118 -5.09 -14.06 16.96
CA ILE A 118 -6.08 -14.74 17.79
C ILE A 118 -5.67 -14.54 19.25
N ASP A 119 -6.36 -13.65 19.94
CA ASP A 119 -6.20 -13.50 21.38
C ASP A 119 -6.91 -14.67 22.07
N CYS A 120 -6.13 -15.65 22.52
CA CYS A 120 -6.64 -16.73 23.37
C CYS A 120 -6.90 -16.18 24.78
N TYR A 121 -8.12 -15.73 25.06
CA TYR A 121 -8.57 -15.50 26.43
C TYR A 121 -8.64 -16.84 27.16
N HIS A 122 -7.73 -17.08 28.12
CA HIS A 122 -7.86 -18.18 29.05
C HIS A 122 -8.99 -17.85 30.04
N LEU A 123 -10.02 -18.71 30.05
CA LEU A 123 -11.05 -18.79 31.09
C LEU A 123 -10.54 -19.59 32.29
#